data_AF-A0A9E4QAL0-F1
#
_entry.id   AF-A0A9E4QAL0-F1
#
_cell.length_a   1.000
_cell.length_b   1.000
_cell.length_c   1.000
_cell.angle_alpha   90.00
_cell.angle_beta   90.00
_cell.angle_gamma   90.00
#
_symmetry.space_group_name_H-M   'P 1'
#
loop_
_entity.id
_entity.type
_entity.pdbx_description
1 polymer ?
#
loop_
_entity_poly.entity_id
_entity_poly.type
_entity_poly.pdbx_seq_one_letter_code
_entity_poly.pdbx_strand_id
1 'polypeptide(L)' 'LLRSPGWLGVMTGMLADWSQFSDWHYHRDPTHVNFFSRRTMNWLADKYGWDPSYPSDNVTLFFSR' A
#
# COMPACT_ATOMS: atom_id res chain seq x y z
N LEU A 1 -6.59 3.18 17.61
CA LEU A 1 -7.43 3.80 16.57
C LEU A 1 -8.14 2.74 15.73
N LEU A 2 -7.47 1.68 15.28
CA LEU A 2 -8.17 0.48 14.78
C LEU A 2 -8.52 -0.44 15.96
N ARG A 3 -9.80 -0.82 16.09
CA ARG A 3 -10.24 -1.85 17.05
C ARG A 3 -10.23 -3.21 16.35
N SER A 4 -9.85 -4.24 17.07
CA SER A 4 -9.95 -5.63 16.61
C SER A 4 -11.33 -6.21 17.01
N PRO A 5 -12.02 -6.93 16.12
CA PRO A 5 -11.71 -7.09 14.70
C PRO A 5 -12.08 -5.83 13.89
N GLY A 6 -11.34 -5.55 12.81
CA GLY A 6 -11.59 -4.34 12.02
C GLY A 6 -10.83 -4.27 10.70
N TRP A 7 -11.29 -3.39 9.81
CA TRP A 7 -10.69 -3.15 8.50
C TRP A 7 -9.94 -1.82 8.44
N LEU A 8 -8.76 -1.82 7.83
CA LEU A 8 -8.06 -0.63 7.37
C LEU A 8 -7.97 -0.66 5.84
N GLY A 9 -8.56 0.33 5.18
CA GLY A 9 -8.41 0.53 3.74
C GLY A 9 -7.35 1.59 3.44
N VAL A 10 -6.44 1.26 2.52
CA VAL A 10 -5.44 2.20 1.98
C VAL A 10 -5.63 2.28 0.48
N MET A 11 -5.86 3.49 -0.05
CA MET A 11 -5.87 3.77 -1.48
C MET A 11 -4.71 4.70 -1.81
N THR A 12 -3.81 4.27 -2.67
CA THR A 12 -2.64 5.05 -3.09
C THR A 12 -2.07 4.52 -4.40
N GLY A 13 -1.34 5.37 -5.13
CA GLY A 13 -0.57 4.91 -6.29
C GLY A 13 0.43 3.84 -5.85
N MET A 14 0.33 2.65 -6.45
CA MET A 14 1.30 1.58 -6.21
C MET A 14 2.20 1.43 -7.42
N LEU A 15 3.50 1.52 -7.18
CA LEU A 15 4.48 1.18 -8.18
C LEU A 15 4.49 -0.34 -8.35
N ALA A 16 4.12 -0.81 -9.55
CA ALA A 16 4.06 -2.24 -9.87
C ALA A 16 5.47 -2.85 -9.99
N ASP A 17 6.38 -2.12 -10.64
CA ASP A 17 7.78 -2.49 -10.81
C ASP A 17 8.69 -1.27 -10.57
N TRP A 18 9.68 -1.45 -9.70
CA TRP A 18 10.67 -0.42 -9.40
C TRP A 18 11.56 -0.06 -10.58
N SER A 19 11.67 -0.93 -11.59
CA SER A 19 12.36 -0.61 -12.84
C SER A 19 11.71 0.57 -13.59
N GLN A 20 10.41 0.81 -13.38
CA GLN A 20 9.63 1.87 -14.04
C GLN A 20 9.63 3.19 -13.24
N PHE A 21 10.32 3.23 -12.10
CA PHE A 21 10.23 4.35 -11.16
C PHE A 21 10.61 5.69 -11.79
N SER A 22 11.65 5.74 -12.62
CA SER A 22 12.13 6.97 -13.26
C SER A 22 11.07 7.63 -14.15
N ASP A 23 10.22 6.82 -14.78
CA ASP A 23 9.21 7.26 -15.73
C ASP A 23 7.82 7.43 -15.10
N TRP A 24 7.63 6.89 -13.90
CA TRP A 24 6.38 6.97 -13.18
C TRP A 24 6.03 8.40 -12.78
N HIS A 25 4.80 8.84 -13.08
CA HIS A 25 4.40 10.24 -12.92
C HIS A 25 4.53 10.76 -11.48
N TYR A 26 4.26 9.92 -10.47
CA TYR A 26 4.37 10.31 -9.06
C TYR A 26 5.81 10.60 -8.61
N HIS A 27 6.84 10.05 -9.26
CA HIS A 27 8.24 10.38 -8.94
C HIS A 27 8.54 11.87 -9.15
N ARG A 28 7.80 12.55 -10.03
CA ARG A 28 7.98 13.97 -10.37
C ARG A 28 6.97 14.89 -9.66
N ASP A 29 6.08 14.34 -8.85
CA ASP A 29 5.09 15.11 -8.12
C ASP A 29 5.73 15.67 -6.83
N PRO A 30 5.86 17.00 -6.66
CA PRO A 30 6.50 17.60 -5.49
C PRO A 30 5.73 17.37 -4.18
N THR A 31 4.47 16.93 -4.26
CA THR A 31 3.66 16.58 -3.09
C THR A 31 3.85 15.12 -2.66
N HIS A 32 4.46 14.28 -3.50
CA HIS A 32 4.72 12.88 -3.20
C HIS A 32 6.02 12.71 -2.41
N VAL A 33 5.88 12.47 -1.11
CA VAL A 33 7.00 12.27 -0.18
C VAL A 33 7.41 10.81 0.00
N ASN A 34 6.53 9.87 -0.33
CA ASN A 34 6.76 8.43 -0.18
C ASN A 34 6.12 7.66 -1.32
N PHE A 35 6.69 6.50 -1.65
CA PHE A 35 6.20 5.62 -2.70
C PHE A 35 5.86 4.25 -2.13
N PHE A 36 4.72 3.71 -2.56
CA PHE A 36 4.20 2.44 -2.08
C PHE A 36 4.24 1.39 -3.18
N SER A 37 4.32 0.13 -2.76
CA SER A 37 4.26 -1.04 -3.64
C SER A 37 3.56 -2.18 -2.90
N ARG A 38 3.21 -3.26 -3.63
CA ARG A 38 2.70 -4.50 -3.00
C ARG A 38 3.67 -5.06 -1.95
N ARG A 39 4.98 -4.90 -2.16
CA ARG A 39 6.01 -5.30 -1.18
C ARG A 39 5.86 -4.51 0.13
N THR A 40 5.63 -3.21 0.05
CA THR A 40 5.42 -2.35 1.23
C THR A 40 4.16 -2.78 1.99
N MET A 41 3.08 -3.06 1.27
CA MET A 41 1.81 -3.48 1.87
C MET A 41 1.91 -4.84 2.55
N ASN A 42 2.58 -5.82 1.91
CA ASN A 42 2.85 -7.12 2.54
C ASN A 42 3.71 -6.96 3.80
N TRP A 43 4.75 -6.12 3.77
CA TRP A 43 5.56 -5.85 4.96
C TRP A 43 4.74 -5.25 6.11
N LEU A 44 3.78 -4.35 5.82
CA LEU A 44 2.87 -3.81 6.83
C LEU A 44 1.96 -4.90 7.41
N ALA A 45 1.38 -5.75 6.56
CA ALA A 45 0.57 -6.89 6.99
C ALA A 45 1.35 -7.80 7.93
N ASP A 46 2.57 -8.20 7.55
CA ASP A 46 3.44 -9.06 8.35
C ASP A 46 3.80 -8.41 9.69
N LYS A 47 4.11 -7.10 9.66
CA LYS A 47 4.48 -6.34 10.86
C LYS A 47 3.35 -6.27 11.89
N TYR A 48 2.10 -6.17 11.44
CA TYR A 48 0.95 -6.01 12.34
C TYR A 48 0.11 -7.28 12.52
N GLY A 49 0.48 -8.39 11.86
CA GLY A 49 -0.29 -9.64 11.91
C GLY A 49 -1.68 -9.49 11.28
N TRP A 50 -1.81 -8.69 10.23
CA TRP A 50 -3.07 -8.45 9.52
C TRP A 50 -3.14 -9.23 8.22
N ASP A 51 -4.35 -9.49 7.75
CA ASP A 51 -4.58 -10.16 6.47
C ASP A 51 -4.79 -9.12 5.35
N PRO A 52 -3.88 -9.00 4.36
CA PRO A 52 -4.04 -8.07 3.25
C PRO A 52 -4.87 -8.68 2.12
N SER A 53 -5.70 -7.87 1.48
CA SER A 53 -6.31 -8.17 0.17
C SER A 53 -6.18 -6.97 -0.78
N TYR A 54 -6.17 -7.25 -2.08
CA TYR A 54 -5.84 -6.28 -3.12
C TYR A 54 -6.92 -6.24 -4.20
N PRO A 55 -8.08 -5.59 -3.95
CA PRO A 55 -9.20 -5.60 -4.88
C PRO A 55 -8.94 -4.80 -6.17
N SER A 56 -7.95 -3.90 -6.18
CA SER A 56 -7.48 -3.18 -7.37
C SER A 56 -5.98 -2.87 -7.24
N ASP A 57 -5.37 -2.33 -8.30
CA ASP A 57 -3.95 -2.00 -8.31
C ASP A 57 -3.54 -0.90 -7.33
N ASN A 58 -4.49 -0.06 -6.91
CA ASN A 58 -4.24 1.07 -6.03
C ASN A 58 -4.92 0.94 -4.66
N VAL A 59 -5.52 -0.21 -4.34
CA VAL A 59 -6.23 -0.44 -3.07
C VAL A 59 -5.66 -1.64 -2.34
N THR A 60 -5.41 -1.46 -1.04
CA THR A 60 -5.16 -2.56 -0.10
C THR A 60 -6.17 -2.49 1.04
N LEU A 61 -6.78 -3.62 1.37
CA LEU A 61 -7.60 -3.79 2.56
C LEU A 61 -6.86 -4.71 3.52
N PHE A 62 -6.61 -4.23 4.73
CA PHE A 62 -6.06 -5.02 5.83
C PHE A 62 -7.17 -5.41 6.81
N PHE A 63 -7.29 -6.69 7.12
CA PHE A 63 -8.15 -7.16 8.20
C PHE A 63 -7.31 -7.42 9.45
N SER A 64 -7.58 -6.66 10.51
CA SER A 64 -7.10 -6.94 11.86
C SER A 64 -8.04 -7.97 12.47
N ARG A 65 -7.50 -9.17 12.73
CA ARG A 65 -8.21 -10.20 13.50
C ARG A 65 -8.44 -9.75 14.93
#